data_AF-A0A925LS95-F1
#
_entry.id   AF-A0A925LS95-F1
#
_cell.length_a   1.000
_cell.length_b   1.000
_cell.length_c   1.000
_cell.angle_alpha   90.00
_cell.angle_beta   90.00
_cell.angle_gamma   90.00
#
_symmetry.space_group_name_H-M   'P 1'
#
loop_
_entity.id
_entity.type
_entity.pdbx_description
1 polymer ?
#
loop_
_entity_poly.entity_id
_entity_poly.type
_entity_poly.pdbx_seq_one_letter_code
_entity_poly.pdbx_strand_id
1 'polypeptide(L)'
;TRDIGILKSLGASSSGVMSIFLYYGLGLGIVGSSAGVMLGLLFVRYINQIEDGLSWVTGRKVFDEKIYYFFEIPTYVNPFMVLWVALGAIAIAVLASILPARRAARLHPVRALRFE
;
A
#
# COMPACT_ATOMS: atom_id res chain seq x y z
N THR A 1 21.65 -7.99 -7.68
CA THR A 1 22.38 -7.34 -8.81
C THR A 1 22.83 -8.35 -9.84
N ARG A 2 23.39 -9.51 -9.44
CA ARG A 2 23.73 -10.63 -10.34
C ARG A 2 22.59 -11.06 -11.26
N ASP A 3 21.37 -11.27 -10.74
CA ASP A 3 20.22 -11.70 -11.56
C ASP A 3 19.86 -10.69 -12.66
N ILE A 4 19.96 -9.40 -12.36
CA ILE A 4 19.77 -8.31 -13.34
C ILE A 4 20.91 -8.34 -14.38
N GLY A 5 22.14 -8.63 -13.94
CA GLY A 5 23.30 -8.84 -14.80
C GLY A 5 23.13 -10.02 -15.75
N ILE A 6 22.62 -11.15 -15.25
CA ILE A 6 22.32 -12.36 -16.03
C ILE A 6 21.20 -12.08 -17.03
N LEU A 7 20.09 -11.47 -16.61
CA LEU A 7 19.00 -11.08 -17.51
C LEU A 7 19.52 -10.19 -18.64
N LYS A 8 20.35 -9.18 -18.32
CA LYS A 8 20.95 -8.31 -19.32
C LYS A 8 21.98 -9.01 -20.22
N SER A 9 22.74 -9.97 -19.71
CA SER A 9 23.68 -10.75 -20.54
C SER A 9 22.97 -11.74 -21.46
N LEU A 10 21.78 -12.20 -21.07
CA LEU A 10 20.86 -12.97 -21.92
C LEU A 10 20.11 -12.10 -22.95
N GLY A 11 20.35 -10.78 -22.98
CA GLY A 11 19.77 -9.86 -23.96
C GLY A 11 18.54 -9.08 -23.50
N ALA A 12 18.19 -9.12 -22.21
CA ALA A 12 17.08 -8.31 -21.69
C ALA A 12 17.38 -6.81 -21.86
N SER A 13 16.45 -6.09 -22.50
CA SER A 13 16.56 -4.65 -22.67
C SER A 13 16.41 -3.92 -21.33
N SER A 14 17.00 -2.73 -21.22
CA SER A 14 16.84 -1.87 -20.03
C SER A 14 15.37 -1.54 -19.75
N SER A 15 14.53 -1.49 -20.80
CA SER A 15 13.07 -1.33 -20.67
C SER A 15 12.43 -2.58 -20.06
N GLY A 16 12.83 -3.78 -20.50
CA GLY A 16 12.32 -5.04 -19.93
C GLY A 16 12.62 -5.17 -18.43
N VAL A 17 13.85 -4.86 -18.02
CA VAL A 17 14.22 -4.84 -16.59
C VAL A 17 13.41 -3.78 -15.83
N MET A 18 13.21 -2.59 -16.40
CA MET A 18 12.41 -1.53 -15.79
C MET A 18 10.95 -1.97 -15.56
N SER A 19 10.33 -2.61 -16.56
CA SER A 19 8.95 -3.08 -16.49
C SER A 19 8.72 -4.08 -15.36
N ILE A 20 9.68 -4.98 -15.09
CA ILE A 20 9.58 -5.94 -13.97
C ILE A 20 9.34 -5.20 -12.64
N PHE A 21 10.15 -4.19 -12.35
CA PHE A 21 10.00 -3.41 -11.11
C PHE A 21 8.70 -2.60 -11.07
N LEU A 22 8.25 -2.07 -12.21
CA LEU A 22 6.97 -1.37 -12.29
C LEU A 22 5.79 -2.32 -12.05
N TYR A 23 5.84 -3.55 -12.58
CA TYR A 23 4.81 -4.57 -12.31
C TYR A 23 4.81 -5.01 -10.85
N TYR A 24 5.98 -5.15 -10.22
CA TYR A 24 6.04 -5.37 -8.77
C TYR A 24 5.44 -4.21 -7.98
N GLY A 25 5.76 -2.97 -8.35
CA GLY A 25 5.15 -1.77 -7.74
C GLY A 25 3.64 -1.73 -7.88
N LEU A 26 3.13 -2.05 -9.08
CA LEU A 26 1.69 -2.13 -9.35
C LEU A 26 1.03 -3.25 -8.55
N GLY A 27 1.61 -4.46 -8.54
CA GLY A 27 1.09 -5.60 -7.81
C GLY A 27 1.06 -5.37 -6.31
N LEU A 28 2.14 -4.84 -5.73
CA LEU A 28 2.19 -4.43 -4.32
C LEU A 28 1.17 -3.33 -4.02
N GLY A 29 1.02 -2.35 -4.93
CA GLY A 29 0.01 -1.30 -4.81
C GLY A 29 -1.40 -1.86 -4.75
N ILE A 30 -1.76 -2.78 -5.65
CA ILE A 30 -3.10 -3.39 -5.70
C ILE A 30 -3.36 -4.23 -4.44
N VAL A 31 -2.42 -5.08 -4.05
CA VAL A 31 -2.57 -5.94 -2.86
C VAL A 31 -2.64 -5.10 -1.59
N GLY A 32 -1.75 -4.12 -1.43
CA GLY A 32 -1.73 -3.23 -0.27
C GLY A 32 -2.97 -2.35 -0.19
N SER A 33 -3.41 -1.80 -1.33
CA SER A 33 -4.61 -0.95 -1.40
C SER A 33 -5.88 -1.76 -1.11
N SER A 34 -6.03 -2.95 -1.70
CA SER A 34 -7.17 -3.83 -1.42
C SER A 34 -7.23 -4.29 0.04
N ALA A 35 -6.10 -4.72 0.61
CA ALA A 35 -6.01 -5.07 2.03
C ALA A 35 -6.32 -3.87 2.93
N GLY A 36 -5.79 -2.69 2.61
CA GLY A 36 -6.03 -1.45 3.36
C GLY A 36 -7.49 -1.00 3.31
N VAL A 37 -8.14 -1.06 2.15
CA VAL A 37 -9.56 -0.77 1.99
C VAL A 37 -10.40 -1.76 2.78
N MET A 38 -10.11 -3.07 2.67
CA MET A 38 -10.82 -4.11 3.41
C MET A 38 -10.71 -3.88 4.92
N LEU A 39 -9.51 -3.66 5.44
CA LEU A 39 -9.28 -3.38 6.86
C LEU A 39 -9.96 -2.08 7.30
N GLY A 40 -9.88 -1.01 6.51
CA GLY A 40 -10.52 0.26 6.82
C GLY A 40 -12.05 0.14 6.87
N LEU A 41 -12.66 -0.59 5.92
CA LEU A 41 -14.11 -0.83 5.91
C LEU A 41 -14.55 -1.68 7.10
N LEU A 42 -13.78 -2.73 7.44
CA LEU A 42 -14.04 -3.54 8.64
C LEU A 42 -13.93 -2.69 9.92
N PHE A 43 -12.91 -1.83 9.99
CA PHE A 43 -12.73 -0.92 11.12
C PHE A 43 -13.92 0.02 11.30
N VAL A 44 -14.37 0.66 10.21
CA VAL A 44 -15.55 1.54 10.25
C VAL A 44 -16.82 0.75 10.60
N ARG A 45 -16.98 -0.46 10.05
CA ARG A 45 -18.14 -1.32 10.34
C ARG A 45 -18.24 -1.70 11.81
N TYR A 46 -17.10 -1.88 12.48
CA TYR A 46 -17.03 -2.35 13.86
C TYR A 46 -16.61 -1.27 14.85
N ILE A 47 -16.62 0.01 14.46
CA ILE A 47 -16.10 1.10 15.29
C ILE A 47 -16.78 1.21 16.66
N ASN A 48 -18.10 1.03 16.73
CA ASN A 48 -18.85 1.05 17.99
C ASN A 48 -18.50 -0.15 18.88
N GLN A 49 -18.32 -1.33 18.31
CA GLN A 49 -17.93 -2.53 19.08
C GLN A 49 -16.48 -2.44 19.60
N ILE A 50 -15.60 -1.80 18.81
CA ILE A 50 -14.23 -1.49 19.24
C ILE A 50 -14.27 -0.48 20.40
N GLU A 51 -15.13 0.53 20.31
CA GLU A 51 -15.35 1.50 21.40
C GLU A 51 -15.86 0.82 22.67
N ASP A 52 -16.90 -0.03 22.57
CA ASP A 52 -17.46 -0.77 23.71
C ASP A 52 -16.38 -1.63 24.39
N GLY A 53 -15.58 -2.35 23.60
CA GLY A 53 -14.48 -3.17 24.11
C GLY A 53 -13.40 -2.34 24.80
N LEU A 54 -13.06 -1.17 24.24
CA LEU A 54 -12.07 -0.27 24.82
C LEU A 54 -12.58 0.39 26.11
N SER A 55 -13.86 0.74 26.15
CA SER A 55 -14.55 1.29 27.31
C SER A 55 -14.63 0.26 28.45
N TRP A 56 -14.84 -1.02 28.13
CA TRP A 56 -14.79 -2.12 29.09
C TRP A 56 -13.38 -2.30 29.70
N VAL A 57 -12.33 -2.29 28.86
CA VAL A 57 -10.93 -2.44 29.34
C VAL A 57 -10.48 -1.23 30.17
N THR A 58 -10.85 -0.02 29.76
CA THR A 58 -10.38 1.22 30.39
C THR A 58 -11.22 1.61 31.62
N GLY A 59 -12.41 1.02 31.78
CA GLY A 59 -13.34 1.35 32.87
C GLY A 59 -13.93 2.76 32.77
N ARG A 60 -13.79 3.42 31.60
CA ARG A 60 -14.29 4.76 31.30
C ARG A 60 -14.88 4.73 29.90
N LYS A 61 -16.00 5.44 29.68
CA LYS A 61 -16.54 5.65 28.34
C LYS A 61 -15.52 6.45 27.52
N VAL A 62 -14.97 5.84 26.47
CA VAL A 62 -14.06 6.49 25.53
C VAL A 62 -14.85 7.50 24.69
N PHE A 63 -16.12 7.19 24.40
CA PHE A 63 -17.06 8.10 23.76
C PHE A 63 -18.25 8.42 24.68
N ASP A 64 -18.30 9.64 25.22
CA ASP A 64 -19.41 10.07 26.09
C ASP A 64 -20.55 10.67 25.25
N GLU A 65 -21.61 9.89 25.08
CA GLU A 65 -22.85 10.26 24.39
C GLU A 65 -23.45 11.58 24.91
N LYS A 66 -23.22 11.94 26.18
CA LYS A 66 -23.76 13.18 26.78
C LYS A 66 -23.01 14.43 26.35
N ILE A 67 -21.72 14.30 26.02
CA ILE A 67 -20.88 15.40 25.56
C ILE A 67 -21.07 15.60 24.06
N TYR A 68 -21.15 14.49 23.31
CA TYR A 68 -21.23 14.51 21.86
C TYR A 68 -22.67 14.50 21.31
N TYR A 69 -23.68 14.28 22.16
CA TYR A 69 -25.10 14.20 21.80
C TYR A 69 -25.43 13.14 20.73
N PHE A 70 -24.56 12.14 20.56
CA PHE A 70 -24.77 10.99 19.69
C PHE A 70 -24.82 9.73 20.53
N PHE A 71 -25.82 8.86 20.28
CA PHE A 71 -25.97 7.57 20.96
C PHE A 71 -24.97 6.51 20.46
N GLU A 72 -24.44 6.69 19.26
CA GLU A 72 -23.43 5.83 18.64
C GLU A 72 -22.54 6.69 17.74
N ILE A 73 -21.35 6.20 17.40
CA ILE A 73 -20.44 6.90 16.47
C ILE A 73 -21.05 6.80 15.06
N PRO A 74 -21.53 7.92 14.47
CA PRO A 74 -22.10 7.89 13.14
C PRO A 74 -21.00 7.63 12.11
N THR A 75 -21.20 6.62 11.26
CA THR A 75 -20.24 6.26 10.21
C THR A 75 -20.80 6.59 8.84
N TYR A 76 -20.05 7.40 8.08
CA TYR A 76 -20.39 7.73 6.70
C TYR A 76 -19.23 7.35 5.78
N VAL A 77 -19.42 6.28 5.01
CA VAL A 77 -18.45 5.81 4.02
C VAL A 77 -18.88 6.30 2.64
N ASN A 78 -18.08 7.16 2.03
CA ASN A 78 -18.28 7.58 0.64
C ASN A 78 -17.49 6.66 -0.30
N PRO A 79 -18.15 5.83 -1.14
CA PRO A 79 -17.46 4.92 -2.06
C PRO A 79 -16.51 5.61 -3.03
N PHE A 80 -16.84 6.84 -3.46
CA PHE A 80 -15.97 7.62 -4.33
C PHE A 80 -14.68 8.02 -3.62
N MET A 81 -14.74 8.43 -2.36
CA MET A 81 -13.54 8.75 -1.59
C MET A 81 -12.67 7.51 -1.38
N VAL A 82 -13.28 6.36 -1.07
CA VAL A 82 -12.57 5.07 -0.94
C VAL A 82 -11.85 4.72 -2.25
N LEU A 83 -12.53 4.86 -3.39
CA LEU A 83 -11.94 4.62 -4.70
C LEU A 83 -10.77 5.56 -4.98
N TRP A 84 -10.91 6.86 -4.73
CA TRP A 84 -9.84 7.83 -4.93
C TRP A 84 -8.61 7.56 -4.06
N VAL A 85 -8.82 7.22 -2.79
CA VAL A 85 -7.73 6.82 -1.88
C VAL A 85 -7.05 5.55 -2.37
N ALA A 86 -7.83 4.55 -2.81
CA ALA A 86 -7.31 3.29 -3.32
C ALA A 86 -6.45 3.49 -4.58
N LEU A 87 -6.93 4.31 -5.52
CA LEU A 87 -6.19 4.67 -6.74
C LEU A 87 -4.95 5.51 -6.42
N GLY A 88 -5.06 6.45 -5.47
CA GLY A 88 -3.93 7.25 -5.00
C GLY A 88 -2.82 6.39 -4.40
N ALA A 89 -3.18 5.42 -3.56
CA ALA A 89 -2.22 4.48 -2.97
C ALA A 89 -1.50 3.64 -4.04
N ILE A 90 -2.23 3.12 -5.02
CA ILE A 90 -1.65 2.37 -6.14
C ILE A 90 -0.72 3.27 -6.96
N ALA A 91 -1.15 4.49 -7.28
CA ALA A 91 -0.34 5.45 -8.03
C ALA A 91 0.95 5.78 -7.28
N ILE A 92 0.89 6.03 -5.97
CA ILE A 92 2.07 6.30 -5.13
C ILE A 92 3.01 5.08 -5.12
N ALA A 93 2.48 3.86 -4.99
CA ALA A 93 3.30 2.64 -5.02
C ALA A 93 4.05 2.48 -6.36
N VAL A 94 3.35 2.72 -7.48
CA VAL A 94 3.97 2.70 -8.82
C VAL A 94 5.01 3.81 -8.94
N LEU A 95 4.69 5.05 -8.55
CA LEU A 95 5.63 6.18 -8.60
C LEU A 95 6.89 5.93 -7.76
N ALA A 96 6.73 5.36 -6.56
CA ALA A 96 7.84 4.98 -5.70
C ALA A 96 8.73 3.91 -6.35
N SER A 97 8.15 2.97 -7.11
CA SER A 97 8.88 1.92 -7.82
C SER A 97 9.69 2.43 -9.02
N ILE A 98 9.41 3.63 -9.56
CA ILE A 98 10.13 4.19 -10.71
C ILE A 98 11.62 4.41 -10.39
N LEU A 99 11.93 4.87 -9.18
CA LEU A 99 13.30 5.20 -8.79
C LEU A 99 14.21 3.95 -8.75
N PRO A 100 13.84 2.85 -8.06
CA PRO A 100 14.59 1.60 -8.13
C PRO A 100 14.56 0.97 -9.54
N ALA A 101 13.44 1.07 -10.27
CA ALA A 101 13.35 0.54 -11.65
C ALA A 101 14.36 1.22 -12.59
N ARG A 102 14.48 2.55 -12.52
CA ARG A 102 15.48 3.32 -13.28
C ARG A 102 16.91 2.98 -12.87
N ARG A 103 17.17 2.77 -11.57
CA ARG A 103 18.49 2.35 -11.09
C ARG A 103 18.85 0.95 -11.63
N ALA A 104 17.93 0.00 -11.59
CA ALA A 104 18.12 -1.35 -12.14
C ALA A 104 18.34 -1.34 -13.66
N ALA A 105 17.55 -0.55 -14.39
CA ALA A 105 17.66 -0.40 -15.83
C ALA A 105 19.01 0.22 -16.28
N ARG A 106 19.66 1.02 -15.44
CA ARG A 106 20.98 1.63 -15.71
C ARG A 106 22.17 0.79 -15.22
N LEU A 107 21.91 -0.36 -14.59
CA LEU A 107 22.99 -1.24 -14.12
C LEU A 107 23.72 -1.86 -15.32
N HIS A 108 25.02 -1.64 -15.44
CA HIS A 108 25.82 -2.26 -16.50
C HIS A 108 26.06 -3.74 -16.17
N PRO A 109 25.85 -4.68 -17.12
CA PRO A 109 26.02 -6.11 -16.90
C PRO A 109 27.44 -6.46 -16.43
N VAL A 110 28.44 -5.76 -16.98
CA VAL A 110 29.86 -5.93 -16.59
C VAL A 110 30.12 -5.52 -15.13
N ARG A 111 29.40 -4.54 -14.58
CA ARG A 111 29.49 -4.21 -13.15
C ARG A 111 28.69 -5.21 -12.31
N ALA A 112 27.56 -5.69 -12.80
CA ALA A 112 26.72 -6.63 -12.06
C ALA A 112 27.34 -8.03 -11.87
N LEU A 113 28.24 -8.42 -12.77
CA LEU A 113 29.04 -9.67 -12.72
C LEU A 113 30.42 -9.49 -12.09
N ARG A 114 30.80 -8.25 -11.75
CA ARG A 114 32.11 -7.84 -11.19
C ARG A 114 31.98 -7.24 -9.77
N PHE A 115 30.82 -7.42 -9.15
CA PHE A 115 30.58 -7.14 -7.74
C PHE A 115 29.86 -8.39 -7.22
N GLU A 116 30.54 -9.53 -7.02
CA GLU A 116 32.01 -9.81 -6.95
C GLU A 116 32.82 -9.72 -8.24
#